data_AF-A0A8J8BBJ8-F1
#
_entry.id   AF-A0A8J8BBJ8-F1
#
_cell.length_a   1.000
_cell.length_b   1.000
_cell.length_c   1.000
_cell.angle_alpha   90.00
_cell.angle_beta   90.00
_cell.angle_gamma   90.00
#
_symmetry.space_group_name_H-M   'P 1'
#
loop_
_entity.id
_entity.type
_entity.pdbx_description
1 polymer ?
#
loop_
_entity_poly.entity_id
_entity_poly.type
_entity_poly.pdbx_seq_one_letter_code
_entity_poly.pdbx_strand_id
1 'polypeptide(L)'
;MSLRRTAAVVIATMLAMLALFAAKAGSRAQNAAMSVTIVSQGPVHVATGPQIVLAHGIVQVKVTVTDGRIIDVTALQLPHDNPHSWDDSTEAAAKLRTEVLAAQSADVNVVSGATYTSRGYARSLQAALDALGMKS
;
A
#
# COMPACT_ATOMS: atom_id res chain seq x y z
N MET A 1 -3.91 29.03 -25.79
CA MET A 1 -4.73 28.14 -26.65
C MET A 1 -4.19 26.72 -26.52
N SER A 2 -4.96 25.84 -25.87
CA SER A 2 -5.04 24.37 -26.06
C SER A 2 -3.75 23.57 -26.34
N LEU A 3 -3.44 22.53 -25.56
CA LEU A 3 -4.09 21.24 -25.79
C LEU A 3 -4.17 20.39 -24.50
N ARG A 4 -5.40 20.03 -24.13
CA ARG A 4 -5.73 18.91 -23.25
C ARG A 4 -5.75 17.63 -24.08
N ARG A 5 -4.87 16.65 -23.86
CA ARG A 5 -4.99 15.23 -24.33
C ARG A 5 -4.13 14.33 -23.43
N THR A 6 -4.70 13.62 -22.45
CA THR A 6 -5.10 12.20 -22.52
C THR A 6 -4.00 11.21 -22.93
N ALA A 7 -3.47 10.49 -21.95
CA ALA A 7 -2.99 9.10 -21.98
C ALA A 7 -2.88 8.68 -20.50
N ALA A 8 -3.68 7.83 -19.87
CA ALA A 8 -4.18 6.51 -20.25
C ALA A 8 -3.06 5.66 -20.86
N VAL A 9 -2.39 4.86 -20.03
CA VAL A 9 -2.25 3.39 -20.19
C VAL A 9 -1.15 2.88 -19.22
N VAL A 10 -1.63 2.16 -18.22
CA VAL A 10 -1.15 0.84 -17.75
C VAL A 10 0.24 0.74 -17.13
N ILE A 11 0.26 0.46 -15.81
CA ILE A 11 1.04 -0.67 -15.29
C ILE A 11 0.07 -1.56 -14.51
N ALA A 12 -0.58 -2.45 -15.25
CA ALA A 12 -1.18 -3.65 -14.71
C ALA A 12 -0.07 -4.69 -14.59
N THR A 13 0.31 -5.05 -13.37
CA THR A 13 1.07 -6.29 -13.10
C THR A 13 0.55 -6.95 -11.83
N MET A 14 -0.65 -7.53 -11.95
CA MET A 14 -0.90 -8.89 -11.47
C MET A 14 -1.67 -9.62 -12.57
N LEU A 15 -0.97 -9.92 -13.68
CA LEU A 15 -1.22 -11.15 -14.40
C LEU A 15 -0.88 -12.27 -13.40
N ALA A 16 -1.81 -13.07 -12.88
CA ALA A 16 -2.61 -14.01 -13.66
C ALA A 16 -1.78 -14.68 -14.77
N MET A 17 -0.57 -15.12 -14.41
CA MET A 17 0.25 -16.00 -15.23
C MET A 17 -0.09 -17.45 -14.89
N LEU A 18 -1.20 -17.96 -15.43
CA LEU A 18 -1.29 -19.35 -15.90
C LEU A 18 -2.63 -19.62 -16.61
N ALA A 19 -2.76 -19.22 -17.87
CA ALA A 19 -3.76 -19.82 -18.77
C ALA A 19 -3.49 -19.44 -20.23
N LEU A 20 -2.45 -20.03 -20.85
CA LEU A 20 -2.40 -20.13 -22.32
C LEU A 20 -1.57 -21.35 -22.76
N PHE A 21 -2.03 -22.54 -22.39
CA PHE A 21 -1.77 -23.75 -23.16
C PHE A 21 -3.09 -24.50 -23.31
N ALA A 22 -3.79 -24.21 -24.39
CA ALA A 22 -5.03 -24.87 -24.75
C ALA A 22 -4.74 -26.24 -25.36
N ALA A 23 -5.69 -27.15 -25.10
CA ALA A 23 -6.01 -28.35 -25.85
C ALA A 23 -5.12 -29.59 -25.63
N LYS A 24 -5.56 -30.47 -24.71
CA LYS A 24 -6.33 -31.69 -25.05
C LYS A 24 -6.14 -32.76 -23.97
N ALA A 25 -7.01 -32.76 -22.96
CA ALA A 25 -7.43 -33.94 -22.21
C ALA A 25 -8.48 -33.48 -21.20
N GLY A 26 -9.62 -34.17 -21.16
CA GLY A 26 -10.74 -33.78 -20.30
C GLY A 26 -10.43 -33.92 -18.82
N SER A 27 -11.22 -33.24 -18.00
CA SER A 27 -11.96 -33.88 -16.93
C SER A 27 -12.99 -32.90 -16.39
N ARG A 28 -14.20 -33.44 -16.25
CA ARG A 28 -15.39 -32.78 -15.72
C ARG A 28 -15.17 -32.40 -14.25
N ALA A 29 -15.89 -31.35 -13.89
CA ALA A 29 -16.35 -31.03 -12.54
C ALA A 29 -15.45 -30.11 -11.69
N GLN A 30 -16.15 -29.13 -11.10
CA GLN A 30 -15.81 -28.39 -9.89
C GLN A 30 -14.97 -27.12 -10.07
N ASN A 31 -15.64 -26.02 -10.44
CA ASN A 31 -15.66 -24.87 -9.52
C ASN A 31 -16.85 -23.95 -9.79
N ALA A 32 -17.55 -23.62 -8.72
CA ALA A 32 -18.78 -22.83 -8.71
C ALA A 32 -18.57 -21.46 -9.36
N ALA A 33 -19.62 -20.96 -10.02
CA ALA A 33 -19.69 -19.59 -10.47
C ALA A 33 -19.50 -18.67 -9.25
N MET A 34 -18.28 -18.17 -9.06
CA MET A 34 -18.00 -17.06 -8.16
C MET A 34 -18.66 -15.85 -8.80
N SER A 35 -19.88 -15.53 -8.36
CA SER A 35 -20.47 -14.22 -8.58
C SER A 35 -19.58 -13.20 -7.84
N VAL A 36 -18.54 -12.71 -8.53
CA VAL A 36 -17.76 -11.57 -8.07
C VAL A 36 -18.73 -10.39 -8.05
N THR A 37 -19.29 -10.11 -6.89
CA THR A 37 -19.97 -8.85 -6.64
C THR A 37 -18.86 -7.81 -6.67
N ILE A 38 -18.71 -7.14 -7.81
CA ILE A 38 -17.85 -5.96 -7.90
C ILE A 38 -18.56 -4.91 -7.06
N VAL A 39 -18.18 -4.83 -5.79
CA VAL A 39 -18.52 -3.69 -4.94
C VAL A 39 -17.90 -2.50 -5.67
N SER A 40 -18.75 -1.63 -6.21
CA SER A 40 -18.29 -0.34 -6.73
C SER A 40 -17.79 0.45 -5.54
N GLN A 41 -16.54 0.19 -5.16
CA GLN A 41 -15.81 0.98 -4.17
C GLN A 41 -15.84 2.41 -4.69
N GLY A 42 -16.16 3.39 -3.84
CA GLY A 42 -16.18 4.80 -4.24
C GLY A 42 -14.83 5.25 -4.83
N PRO A 43 -14.72 6.50 -5.27
CA PRO A 43 -13.47 7.00 -5.85
C PRO A 43 -12.28 6.70 -4.93
N VAL A 44 -11.32 5.94 -5.46
CA VAL A 44 -10.10 5.57 -4.74
C VAL A 44 -9.12 6.73 -4.86
N HIS A 45 -8.68 7.23 -3.71
CA HIS A 45 -7.69 8.29 -3.58
C HIS A 45 -6.38 7.69 -3.08
N VAL A 46 -5.28 8.01 -3.75
CA VAL A 46 -3.95 7.54 -3.37
C VAL A 46 -3.06 8.74 -3.15
N ALA A 47 -2.33 8.75 -2.04
CA ALA A 47 -1.29 9.74 -1.77
C ALA A 47 -0.01 9.07 -1.32
N THR A 48 1.11 9.69 -1.68
CA THR A 48 2.43 9.25 -1.27
C THR A 48 3.05 10.34 -0.41
N GLY A 49 3.53 9.94 0.76
CA GLY A 49 4.25 10.84 1.66
C GLY A 49 5.64 11.20 1.15
N PRO A 50 6.25 12.25 1.71
CA PRO A 50 7.62 12.60 1.42
C PRO A 50 8.57 11.51 1.95
N GLN A 51 9.74 11.42 1.34
CA GLN A 51 10.83 10.58 1.85
C GLN A 51 11.36 11.18 3.16
N ILE A 52 11.35 10.37 4.22
CA ILE A 52 11.91 10.74 5.52
C ILE A 52 13.30 10.12 5.63
N VAL A 53 14.32 10.97 5.58
CA VAL A 53 15.71 10.56 5.78
C VAL A 53 15.97 10.37 7.27
N LEU A 54 16.39 9.18 7.64
CA LEU A 54 16.77 8.77 8.99
C LEU A 54 18.26 8.39 9.01
N ALA A 55 18.82 8.22 10.21
CA ALA A 55 20.23 7.82 10.37
C ALA A 55 20.56 6.47 9.70
N HIS A 56 19.56 5.58 9.58
CA HIS A 56 19.72 4.21 9.10
C HIS A 56 19.08 3.97 7.71
N GLY A 57 18.65 5.02 7.01
CA GLY A 57 18.05 4.91 5.68
C GLY A 57 16.87 5.83 5.45
N ILE A 58 16.09 5.57 4.42
CA ILE A 58 14.94 6.38 4.04
C ILE A 58 13.65 5.59 4.28
N VAL A 59 12.64 6.26 4.82
CA VAL A 59 11.28 5.72 4.93
C VAL A 59 10.35 6.51 4.01
N GLN A 60 9.54 5.80 3.24
CA GLN A 60 8.48 6.42 2.44
C GLN A 60 7.23 5.54 2.45
N VAL A 61 6.07 6.15 2.64
CA VAL A 61 4.78 5.48 2.77
C VAL A 61 3.80 6.01 1.73
N LYS A 62 3.01 5.11 1.17
CA LYS A 62 1.87 5.37 0.31
C LYS A 62 0.59 4.93 1.02
N VAL A 63 -0.44 5.75 0.97
CA VAL A 63 -1.75 5.46 1.55
C VAL A 63 -2.81 5.43 0.47
N THR A 64 -3.78 4.51 0.62
CA THR A 64 -4.94 4.37 -0.24
C THR A 64 -6.19 4.57 0.60
N VAL A 65 -7.06 5.46 0.14
CA VAL A 65 -8.26 5.89 0.82
C VAL A 65 -9.45 5.73 -0.11
N THR A 66 -10.55 5.19 0.40
CA THR A 66 -11.82 5.10 -0.32
C THR A 66 -12.93 5.59 0.57
N ASP A 67 -13.80 6.46 0.06
CA ASP A 67 -14.93 7.02 0.81
C ASP A 67 -14.51 7.66 2.16
N GLY A 68 -13.32 8.27 2.20
CA GLY A 68 -12.76 8.88 3.40
C GLY A 68 -12.23 7.89 4.45
N ARG A 69 -12.07 6.61 4.10
CA ARG A 69 -11.48 5.57 4.97
C ARG A 69 -10.18 5.05 4.39
N ILE A 70 -9.20 4.81 5.25
CA ILE A 70 -7.94 4.18 4.88
C ILE A 70 -8.21 2.70 4.61
N ILE A 71 -8.02 2.28 3.37
CA ILE A 71 -8.21 0.87 2.95
C ILE A 71 -6.89 0.12 2.80
N ASP A 72 -5.79 0.84 2.57
CA ASP A 72 -4.46 0.24 2.49
C ASP A 72 -3.34 1.25 2.81
N VAL A 73 -2.22 0.72 3.29
CA VAL A 73 -0.99 1.47 3.51
C VAL A 73 0.19 0.61 3.07
N THR A 74 1.04 1.15 2.21
CA THR A 74 2.22 0.45 1.67
C THR A 74 3.49 1.23 2.01
N ALA A 75 4.47 0.58 2.63
CA ALA A 75 5.83 1.13 2.70
C ALA A 75 6.51 0.98 1.34
N LEU A 76 6.83 2.09 0.68
CA LEU A 76 7.56 2.12 -0.59
C LEU A 76 9.07 2.00 -0.37
N GLN A 77 9.57 2.55 0.73
CA GLN A 77 10.96 2.47 1.16
C GLN A 77 11.04 2.25 2.67
N LEU A 78 11.98 1.41 3.07
CA LEU A 78 12.34 1.14 4.44
C LEU A 78 13.87 1.22 4.61
N PRO A 79 14.35 1.47 5.84
CA PRO A 79 15.77 1.41 6.16
C PRO A 79 16.34 0.02 5.84
N HIS A 80 17.51 -0.02 5.21
CA HIS A 80 18.18 -1.26 4.77
C HIS A 80 19.67 -1.25 5.11
N ASP A 81 20.06 -0.56 6.19
CA ASP A 81 21.46 -0.41 6.59
C ASP A 81 22.19 -1.75 6.80
N ASN A 82 21.47 -2.82 7.18
CA ASN A 82 21.98 -4.18 7.16
C ASN A 82 20.86 -5.22 6.92
N PRO A 83 21.19 -6.47 6.53
CA PRO A 83 20.19 -7.50 6.20
C PRO A 83 19.25 -7.87 7.36
N HIS A 84 19.74 -7.82 8.60
CA HIS A 84 18.92 -8.14 9.78
C HIS A 84 17.90 -7.04 10.06
N SER A 85 18.31 -5.77 9.92
CA SER A 85 17.45 -4.59 10.10
C SER A 85 16.40 -4.44 9.00
N TRP A 86 16.57 -5.09 7.85
CA TRP A 86 15.54 -5.18 6.82
C TRP A 86 14.35 -6.04 7.26
N ASP A 87 14.61 -7.20 7.86
CA ASP A 87 13.56 -8.09 8.37
C ASP A 87 12.78 -7.40 9.50
N ASP A 88 13.48 -6.77 10.45
CA ASP A 88 12.87 -6.01 11.54
C ASP A 88 12.02 -4.83 11.02
N SER A 89 12.54 -4.09 10.02
CA SER A 89 11.82 -2.96 9.43
C SER A 89 10.56 -3.40 8.67
N THR A 90 10.62 -4.54 8.01
CA THR A 90 9.48 -5.11 7.27
C THR A 90 8.41 -5.62 8.24
N GLU A 91 8.82 -6.31 9.31
CA GLU A 91 7.90 -6.76 10.36
C GLU A 91 7.24 -5.55 11.04
N ALA A 92 8.02 -4.53 11.37
CA ALA A 92 7.50 -3.28 11.94
C ALA A 92 6.52 -2.60 10.98
N ALA A 93 6.83 -2.50 9.69
CA ALA A 93 5.93 -1.90 8.70
C ALA A 93 4.62 -2.68 8.56
N ALA A 94 4.64 -4.01 8.66
CA ALA A 94 3.43 -4.83 8.64
C ALA A 94 2.56 -4.61 9.89
N LYS A 95 3.17 -4.53 11.08
CA LYS A 95 2.46 -4.22 12.33
C LYS A 95 1.85 -2.82 12.30
N LEU A 96 2.65 -1.82 11.90
CA LEU A 96 2.20 -0.43 11.77
C LEU A 96 1.05 -0.31 10.77
N ARG A 97 1.11 -1.00 9.62
CA ARG A 97 -0.01 -1.04 8.66
C ARG A 97 -1.30 -1.52 9.32
N THR A 98 -1.26 -2.62 10.06
CA THR A 98 -2.44 -3.14 10.76
C THR A 98 -2.96 -2.14 11.79
N GLU A 99 -2.07 -1.49 12.54
CA GLU A 99 -2.46 -0.43 13.48
C GLU A 99 -3.12 0.76 12.79
N VAL A 100 -2.56 1.26 11.68
CA VAL A 100 -3.16 2.36 10.90
C VAL A 100 -4.54 1.98 10.39
N LEU A 101 -4.70 0.76 9.88
CA LEU A 101 -6.00 0.30 9.37
C LEU A 101 -7.04 0.20 10.49
N ALA A 102 -6.62 -0.15 11.72
CA ALA A 102 -7.48 -0.18 12.90
C ALA A 102 -7.79 1.23 13.44
N ALA A 103 -6.78 2.09 13.53
CA ALA A 103 -6.89 3.45 14.08
C ALA A 103 -7.50 4.46 13.10
N GLN A 104 -7.40 4.18 11.80
CA GLN A 104 -7.77 5.10 10.70
C GLN A 104 -7.04 6.45 10.78
N SER A 105 -5.81 6.46 11.31
CA SER A 105 -4.98 7.64 11.51
C SER A 105 -3.49 7.31 11.36
N ALA A 106 -2.67 8.34 11.17
CA ALA A 106 -1.21 8.23 11.23
C ALA A 106 -0.66 8.16 12.67
N ASP A 107 -1.52 8.34 13.69
CA ASP A 107 -1.15 8.17 15.10
C ASP A 107 -1.06 6.68 15.45
N VAL A 108 0.15 6.15 15.35
CA VAL A 108 0.48 4.75 15.61
C VAL A 108 1.53 4.62 16.69
N ASN A 109 1.47 3.51 17.42
CA ASN A 109 2.41 3.28 18.49
C ASN A 109 3.79 2.93 17.94
N VAL A 110 4.81 3.33 18.69
CA VAL A 110 6.18 2.95 18.40
C VAL A 110 6.34 1.45 18.64
N VAL A 111 6.82 0.72 17.63
CA VAL A 111 7.11 -0.72 17.75
C VAL A 111 8.47 -0.89 18.45
N SER A 112 8.50 -1.70 19.52
CA SER A 112 9.73 -2.04 20.22
C SER A 112 10.76 -2.64 19.26
N GLY A 113 11.96 -2.07 19.19
CA GLY A 113 13.02 -2.48 18.26
C GLY A 113 13.06 -1.72 16.92
N ALA A 114 12.01 -0.97 16.57
CA ALA A 114 11.90 -0.29 15.28
C ALA A 114 11.54 1.20 15.40
N THR A 115 11.97 1.87 16.48
CA THR A 115 11.58 3.25 16.80
C THR A 115 11.80 4.25 15.67
N TYR A 116 12.94 4.17 14.98
CA TYR A 116 13.25 5.06 13.87
C TYR A 116 12.30 4.83 12.69
N THR A 117 12.09 3.56 12.32
CA THR A 117 11.17 3.16 11.26
C THR A 117 9.73 3.59 11.58
N SER A 118 9.25 3.33 12.80
CA SER A 118 7.90 3.76 13.24
C SER A 118 7.71 5.27 13.14
N ARG A 119 8.69 6.07 13.59
CA ARG A 119 8.61 7.54 13.52
C ARG A 119 8.66 8.06 12.08
N GLY A 120 9.54 7.50 11.24
CA GLY A 120 9.61 7.85 9.83
C GLY A 120 8.34 7.48 9.08
N TYR A 121 7.80 6.30 9.39
CA TYR A 121 6.57 5.78 8.79
C TYR A 121 5.38 6.67 9.15
N ALA A 122 5.16 6.97 10.43
CA ALA A 122 4.09 7.85 10.89
C ALA A 122 4.19 9.24 10.27
N ARG A 123 5.39 9.82 10.19
CA ARG A 123 5.59 11.16 9.59
C ARG A 123 5.33 11.19 8.08
N SER A 124 5.80 10.18 7.35
CA SER A 124 5.50 10.04 5.92
C SER A 124 4.01 9.83 5.69
N LEU A 125 3.36 8.99 6.50
CA LEU A 125 1.95 8.70 6.40
C LEU A 125 1.08 9.91 6.72
N GLN A 126 1.40 10.65 7.79
CA GLN A 126 0.68 11.86 8.17
C GLN A 126 0.66 12.87 7.03
N ALA A 127 1.81 13.15 6.42
CA ALA A 127 1.88 14.06 5.27
C ALA A 127 1.09 13.54 4.06
N ALA A 128 1.00 12.21 3.87
CA ALA A 128 0.17 11.63 2.82
C ALA A 128 -1.34 11.80 3.11
N LEU A 129 -1.77 11.61 4.35
CA LEU A 129 -3.15 11.86 4.79
C LEU A 129 -3.52 13.34 4.71
N ASP A 130 -2.61 14.23 5.11
CA ASP A 130 -2.78 15.68 4.98
C ASP A 130 -2.98 16.11 3.51
N ALA A 131 -2.24 15.49 2.58
CA ALA A 131 -2.40 15.72 1.14
C ALA A 131 -3.78 15.26 0.61
N LEU A 132 -4.42 14.30 1.29
CA LEU A 132 -5.78 13.84 1.00
C LEU A 132 -6.85 14.66 1.74
N GLY A 133 -6.46 15.65 2.54
CA GLY A 133 -7.38 16.43 3.37
C GLY A 133 -7.89 15.68 4.60
N MET A 134 -7.32 14.51 4.90
CA MET A 134 -7.60 13.74 6.11
C MET A 134 -6.73 14.27 7.25
N LYS A 135 -7.13 15.41 7.83
CA LYS A 135 -6.45 15.96 9.01
C LYS A 135 -6.71 15.07 10.22
N SER A 136 -5.63 14.68 10.89
CA SER A 136 -5.63 14.14 12.26
C SER A 136 -5.44 15.29 13.25
#